data_AF-A0AAU4SN82-F1
#
_entry.id   AF-A0AAU4SN82-F1
#
_cell.length_a   1.000
_cell.length_b   1.000
_cell.length_c   1.000
_cell.angle_alpha   90.00
_cell.angle_beta   90.00
_cell.angle_gamma   90.00
#
_symmetry.space_group_name_H-M   'P 1'
#
loop_
_entity.id
_entity.type
_entity.pdbx_description
1 polymer ?
#
loop_
_entity_poly.entity_id
_entity_poly.type
_entity_poly.pdbx_seq_one_letter_code
_entity_poly.pdbx_strand_id
1 'polypeptide(L)'
;MVDPKNPHRVWTTHSGYRSGSPLPHVYGSTDGGKHWRNLSGNLPAAPVNDLVVARGGSLYAATDQGVFTSITGGNRWLRLGRGMPQVPVDDIEYDPDHRRLLAATFGRGFYELTTP
;
A
#
# COMPACT_ATOMS: atom_id res chain seq x y z
N MET A 1 -2.56 9.31 -2.37
CA MET A 1 -2.29 9.38 -3.81
C MET A 1 -3.56 9.61 -4.63
N VAL A 2 -3.42 10.05 -5.88
CA VAL A 2 -4.51 10.30 -6.84
C VAL A 2 -4.32 9.39 -8.06
N ASP A 3 -5.40 8.86 -8.63
CA ASP A 3 -5.33 8.09 -9.88
C ASP A 3 -4.95 9.04 -11.04
N PRO A 4 -3.83 8.81 -11.76
CA PRO A 4 -3.40 9.70 -12.83
C PRO A 4 -4.38 9.73 -14.02
N LYS A 5 -5.28 8.74 -14.14
CA LYS A 5 -6.30 8.68 -15.20
C LYS A 5 -7.66 9.20 -14.75
N ASN A 6 -7.89 9.37 -13.45
CA ASN A 6 -9.16 9.85 -12.91
C ASN A 6 -8.95 10.63 -11.59
N PRO A 7 -8.95 11.98 -11.61
CA PRO A 7 -8.69 12.77 -10.41
C PRO A 7 -9.75 12.61 -9.31
N HIS A 8 -10.92 12.05 -9.61
CA HIS A 8 -11.94 11.75 -8.59
C HIS A 8 -11.62 10.48 -7.79
N ARG A 9 -10.73 9.62 -8.29
CA ARG A 9 -10.32 8.41 -7.60
C ARG A 9 -9.04 8.69 -6.82
N VAL A 10 -9.16 8.67 -5.50
CA VAL A 10 -8.06 9.00 -4.58
C VAL A 10 -7.98 7.98 -3.46
N TRP A 11 -6.77 7.82 -2.93
CA TRP A 11 -6.51 6.95 -1.79
C TRP A 11 -5.64 7.66 -0.77
N THR A 12 -5.79 7.28 0.49
CA THR A 12 -4.92 7.73 1.56
C THR A 12 -4.66 6.60 2.52
N THR A 13 -3.55 6.71 3.24
CA THR A 13 -3.22 5.84 4.35
C THR A 13 -2.86 6.64 5.59
N HIS A 14 -2.91 6.01 6.74
CA HIS A 14 -2.50 6.59 8.01
C HIS A 14 -1.80 5.53 8.85
N SER A 15 -0.55 5.81 9.22
CA SER A 15 0.27 4.88 10.02
C SER A 15 -0.38 4.55 11.36
N GLY A 16 -0.97 5.51 12.07
CA GLY A 16 -1.57 5.26 13.38
C GLY A 16 -0.56 4.98 14.51
N TYR A 17 0.72 4.76 14.18
CA TYR A 17 1.77 4.45 15.15
C TYR A 17 1.90 5.51 16.25
N ARG A 18 2.01 6.79 15.86
CA ARG A 18 2.15 7.91 16.82
C ARG A 18 0.90 8.16 17.66
N SER A 19 -0.27 7.72 17.20
CA SER A 19 -1.52 7.80 17.95
C SER A 19 -1.80 6.53 18.76
N GLY A 20 -0.88 5.55 18.78
CA GLY A 20 -1.03 4.29 19.49
C GLY A 20 -2.07 3.35 18.88
N SER A 21 -2.52 3.59 17.64
CA SER A 21 -3.45 2.71 16.95
C SER A 21 -2.69 1.55 16.30
N PRO A 22 -3.00 0.29 16.66
CA PRO A 22 -2.39 -0.87 16.03
C PRO A 22 -3.08 -1.27 14.71
N LEU A 23 -4.15 -0.57 14.33
CA LEU A 23 -4.97 -0.96 13.19
C LEU A 23 -4.39 -0.43 11.86
N PRO A 24 -4.58 -1.16 10.75
CA PRO A 24 -4.24 -0.66 9.44
C PRO A 24 -5.28 0.35 8.97
N HIS A 25 -4.83 1.46 8.38
CA HIS A 25 -5.71 2.49 7.86
C HIS A 25 -5.42 2.74 6.39
N VAL A 26 -6.24 2.16 5.52
CA VAL A 26 -6.25 2.45 4.09
C VAL A 26 -7.66 2.89 3.72
N TYR A 27 -7.78 4.04 3.07
CA TYR A 27 -9.06 4.58 2.63
C TYR A 27 -9.01 4.96 1.16
N GLY A 28 -10.15 4.84 0.50
CA GLY A 28 -10.31 5.30 -0.88
C GLY A 28 -11.61 6.07 -1.08
N SER A 29 -11.60 6.93 -2.08
CA SER A 29 -12.72 7.75 -2.52
C SER A 29 -12.81 7.72 -4.05
N THR A 30 -14.03 7.84 -4.55
CA THR A 30 -14.35 7.92 -6.00
C THR A 30 -14.99 9.25 -6.38
N ASP A 31 -15.02 10.22 -5.48
CA ASP A 31 -15.66 11.52 -5.67
C ASP A 31 -14.75 12.70 -5.27
N GLY A 32 -13.43 12.50 -5.37
CA GLY A 32 -12.42 13.52 -5.07
C GLY A 32 -12.24 13.77 -3.57
N GLY A 33 -12.51 12.78 -2.73
CA GLY A 33 -12.31 12.86 -1.28
C GLY A 33 -13.50 13.41 -0.50
N LYS A 34 -14.70 13.49 -1.10
CA LYS A 34 -15.92 13.91 -0.39
C LYS A 34 -16.45 12.80 0.51
N HIS A 35 -16.43 11.56 0.02
CA HIS A 35 -16.76 10.37 0.79
C HIS A 35 -15.60 9.36 0.74
N TRP A 36 -15.32 8.75 1.90
CA TRP A 36 -14.24 7.79 2.07
C TRP A 36 -14.79 6.44 2.49
N ARG A 37 -14.26 5.37 1.88
CA ARG A 37 -14.52 3.99 2.25
C ARG A 37 -13.26 3.39 2.86
N ASN A 38 -13.41 2.66 3.97
CA ASN A 38 -12.34 1.85 4.53
C ASN A 38 -12.02 0.69 3.56
N LEU A 39 -10.74 0.56 3.21
CA LEU A 39 -10.20 -0.45 2.31
C LEU A 39 -9.21 -1.40 3.01
N SER A 40 -9.00 -1.24 4.33
CA SER A 40 -8.03 -2.01 5.10
C SER A 40 -8.33 -3.51 5.09
N GLY A 41 -9.61 -3.91 5.10
CA GLY A 41 -10.02 -5.30 4.91
C GLY A 41 -9.34 -6.28 5.86
N ASN A 42 -8.64 -7.28 5.29
CA ASN A 42 -7.88 -8.30 6.02
C ASN A 42 -6.39 -7.97 6.21
N LEU A 43 -5.96 -6.70 6.08
CA LEU A 43 -4.61 -6.32 6.47
C LEU A 43 -4.36 -6.70 7.94
N PRO A 44 -3.14 -7.13 8.29
CA PRO A 44 -2.79 -7.36 9.68
C PRO A 44 -2.89 -6.07 10.50
N ALA A 45 -3.03 -6.24 11.82
CA ALA A 45 -2.90 -5.13 12.77
C ALA A 45 -1.47 -4.58 12.76
N ALA A 46 -1.22 -3.62 11.87
CA ALA A 46 0.07 -2.97 11.69
C ALA A 46 -0.13 -1.57 11.08
N PRO A 47 0.76 -0.62 11.41
CA PRO A 47 0.86 0.63 10.68
C PRO A 47 1.03 0.44 9.18
N VAL A 48 0.40 1.32 8.41
CA VAL A 48 0.58 1.43 6.96
C VAL A 48 1.29 2.75 6.69
N ASN A 49 2.50 2.66 6.15
CA ASN A 49 3.44 3.77 6.06
C ASN A 49 3.39 4.45 4.70
N ASP A 50 3.14 3.67 3.65
CA ASP A 50 2.99 4.18 2.29
C ASP A 50 2.05 3.31 1.44
N LEU A 51 1.52 3.88 0.36
CA LEU A 51 0.54 3.27 -0.54
C LEU A 51 0.73 3.75 -1.98
N VAL A 52 0.94 2.80 -2.90
CA VAL A 52 1.01 3.07 -4.34
C VAL A 52 -0.06 2.30 -5.13
N VAL A 53 -0.49 2.89 -6.25
CA VAL A 53 -1.45 2.34 -7.21
C VAL A 53 -0.67 1.93 -8.44
N ALA A 54 -0.80 0.65 -8.77
CA ALA A 54 -0.20 0.08 -9.96
C ALA A 54 -1.16 0.05 -11.15
N ARG A 55 -0.64 -0.40 -12.29
CA ARG A 55 -1.41 -0.51 -13.53
C ARG A 55 -2.62 -1.41 -13.31
N GLY A 56 -3.77 -0.99 -13.82
CA GLY A 56 -5.04 -1.72 -13.63
C GLY A 56 -5.74 -1.43 -12.30
N GLY A 57 -5.18 -0.57 -11.44
CA GLY A 57 -5.81 -0.17 -10.19
C GLY A 57 -5.54 -1.09 -9.00
N SER A 58 -4.57 -2.01 -9.13
CA SER A 58 -4.03 -2.76 -8.01
C SER A 58 -3.36 -1.82 -7.01
N LEU A 59 -3.43 -2.14 -5.73
CA LEU A 59 -2.77 -1.39 -4.66
C LEU A 59 -1.59 -2.19 -4.11
N TYR A 60 -0.53 -1.48 -3.72
CA TYR A 60 0.52 -1.99 -2.85
C TYR A 60 0.57 -1.12 -1.59
N ALA A 61 0.64 -1.75 -0.42
CA ALA A 61 0.71 -1.09 0.88
C ALA A 61 1.98 -1.51 1.59
N ALA A 62 2.80 -0.53 1.96
CA ALA A 62 3.96 -0.70 2.83
C ALA A 62 3.49 -0.67 4.28
N THR A 63 3.89 -1.67 5.07
CA THR A 63 3.48 -1.82 6.46
C THR A 63 4.65 -2.20 7.35
N ASP A 64 4.44 -2.12 8.66
CA ASP A 64 5.39 -2.63 9.66
C ASP A 64 5.59 -4.16 9.60
N GLN A 65 4.79 -4.86 8.79
CA GLN A 65 4.83 -6.32 8.60
C GLN A 65 5.21 -6.72 7.16
N GLY A 66 5.80 -5.80 6.39
CA GLY A 66 6.17 -6.00 4.98
C GLY A 66 5.19 -5.37 4.00
N VAL A 67 5.28 -5.75 2.73
CA VAL A 67 4.41 -5.22 1.67
C VAL A 67 3.24 -6.16 1.40
N PHE A 68 2.05 -5.59 1.21
CA PHE A 68 0.84 -6.29 0.81
C PHE A 68 0.29 -5.74 -0.50
N THR A 69 -0.39 -6.58 -1.29
CA THR A 69 -1.03 -6.19 -2.54
C THR A 69 -2.52 -6.52 -2.57
N SER A 70 -3.31 -5.68 -3.24
CA SER A 70 -4.72 -5.92 -3.50
C SER A 70 -5.05 -5.66 -4.98
N ILE A 71 -5.39 -6.73 -5.71
CA ILE A 71 -5.82 -6.63 -7.12
C ILE A 71 -7.25 -6.10 -7.28
N THR A 72 -8.05 -6.13 -6.21
CA THR A 72 -9.43 -5.65 -6.16
C THR A 72 -9.53 -4.18 -5.75
N GLY A 73 -8.41 -3.46 -5.66
CA GLY A 73 -8.39 -2.07 -5.24
C GLY A 73 -8.73 -1.87 -3.76
N GLY A 74 -8.44 -2.87 -2.91
CA GLY A 74 -8.70 -2.87 -1.45
C GLY A 74 -9.48 -4.10 -0.97
N ASN A 75 -9.80 -4.10 0.33
CA ASN A 75 -10.60 -5.09 1.09
C ASN A 75 -10.04 -6.51 1.20
N ARG A 76 -9.29 -6.99 0.21
CA ARG A 76 -8.57 -8.25 0.27
C ARG A 76 -7.13 -8.03 -0.15
N TRP A 77 -6.23 -8.34 0.76
CA TRP A 77 -4.81 -8.12 0.69
C TRP A 77 -4.08 -9.45 0.79
N LEU A 78 -3.05 -9.59 -0.04
CA LEU A 78 -2.14 -10.73 -0.07
C LEU A 78 -0.74 -10.22 0.21
N ARG A 79 0.03 -10.96 1.00
CA ARG A 79 1.43 -10.62 1.25
C ARG A 79 2.23 -10.72 -0.04
N LEU A 80 3.09 -9.73 -0.31
CA LEU A 80 3.86 -9.67 -1.54
C LEU A 80 5.07 -10.62 -1.50
N GLY A 81 4.88 -11.85 -1.98
CA GLY A 81 5.95 -12.76 -2.41
C GLY A 81 6.96 -13.25 -1.35
N ARG A 82 7.88 -14.12 -1.78
CA ARG A 82 8.98 -14.67 -0.96
C ARG A 82 10.20 -13.75 -0.87
N GLY A 83 10.35 -12.83 -1.82
CA GLY A 83 11.48 -11.88 -1.85
C GLY A 83 11.33 -10.71 -0.87
N MET A 84 10.12 -10.43 -0.39
CA MET A 84 9.89 -9.35 0.57
C MET A 84 10.07 -9.85 2.00
N PRO A 85 11.05 -9.32 2.77
CA PRO A 85 11.19 -9.63 4.19
C PRO A 85 9.99 -9.15 5.02
N GLN A 86 9.76 -9.79 6.16
CA GLN A 86 8.76 -9.36 7.14
C GLN A 86 9.42 -8.35 8.10
N VAL A 87 9.56 -7.13 7.61
CA VAL A 87 10.13 -5.99 8.33
C VAL A 87 9.30 -4.75 8.05
N PRO A 88 9.46 -3.68 8.86
CA PRO A 88 8.92 -2.40 8.50
C PRO A 88 9.44 -1.91 7.15
N VAL A 89 8.48 -1.47 6.34
CA VAL A 89 8.70 -0.83 5.05
C VAL A 89 8.17 0.57 5.19
N ASP A 90 9.08 1.54 5.05
CA ASP A 90 8.77 2.94 5.28
C ASP A 90 8.21 3.60 4.02
N ASP A 91 8.68 3.16 2.85
CA ASP A 91 8.36 3.77 1.55
C ASP A 91 8.40 2.73 0.43
N ILE A 92 7.52 2.87 -0.58
CA ILE A 92 7.50 2.03 -1.77
C ILE A 92 7.27 2.87 -3.03
N GLU A 93 7.95 2.49 -4.11
CA GLU A 93 7.78 3.13 -5.41
C GLU A 93 7.50 2.08 -6.48
N TYR A 94 6.56 2.39 -7.38
CA TYR A 94 6.14 1.47 -8.44
C TYR A 94 6.51 1.99 -9.81
N ASP A 95 7.30 1.20 -10.54
CA ASP A 95 7.61 1.40 -11.95
C ASP A 95 6.62 0.59 -12.81
N PRO A 96 5.66 1.25 -13.48
CA PRO A 96 4.65 0.58 -14.29
C PRO A 96 5.18 0.02 -15.61
N ASP A 97 6.30 0.54 -16.11
CA ASP A 97 6.85 0.15 -17.42
C ASP A 97 7.65 -1.15 -17.29
N HIS A 98 8.36 -1.33 -16.18
CA HIS A 98 9.13 -2.53 -15.88
C HIS A 98 8.43 -3.52 -14.94
N ARG A 99 7.25 -3.18 -14.42
CA ARG A 99 6.50 -3.94 -13.40
C ARG A 99 7.36 -4.24 -12.17
N ARG A 100 8.03 -3.21 -11.67
CA ARG A 100 8.94 -3.31 -10.52
C ARG A 100 8.38 -2.51 -9.36
N LEU A 101 8.49 -3.08 -8.16
CA LEU A 101 8.26 -2.37 -6.92
C LEU A 101 9.59 -2.26 -6.19
N LEU A 102 10.01 -1.03 -5.90
CA LEU A 102 11.10 -0.77 -4.97
C LEU A 102 10.50 -0.58 -3.57
N ALA A 103 11.15 -1.16 -2.56
CA ALA A 103 10.75 -1.06 -1.17
C ALA A 103 11.92 -0.63 -0.29
N ALA A 104 11.78 0.48 0.42
CA ALA A 104 12.71 0.95 1.42
C ALA A 104 12.39 0.31 2.78
N THR A 105 13.28 -0.54 3.27
CA THR A 105 13.07 -1.27 4.53
C THR A 105 13.84 -0.66 5.68
N PHE A 106 13.23 -0.70 6.87
CA PHE A 106 13.93 -0.34 8.08
C PHE A 106 15.02 -1.39 8.42
N GLY A 107 16.28 -0.97 8.39
CA GLY A 107 17.43 -1.78 8.81
C GLY A 107 17.88 -2.89 7.86
N ARG A 108 17.29 -3.01 6.66
CA ARG A 108 17.70 -4.00 5.65
C ARG A 108 17.97 -3.43 4.24
N GLY A 109 17.86 -2.12 4.06
CA GLY A 109 18.16 -1.44 2.80
C GLY A 109 17.00 -1.48 1.81
N PHE A 110 17.31 -1.46 0.52
CA PHE A 110 16.30 -1.47 -0.55
C PHE A 110 16.10 -2.87 -1.13
N TYR A 111 14.85 -3.19 -1.44
CA TYR A 111 14.47 -4.42 -2.13
C TYR A 111 13.77 -4.07 -3.44
N GLU A 112 14.12 -4.75 -4.53
CA GLU A 112 13.41 -4.69 -5.79
C GLU A 112 12.63 -5.99 -5.99
N LEU A 113 11.35 -5.88 -6.33
CA LEU A 113 10.48 -7.02 -6.60
C LEU A 113 9.81 -6.86 -7.96
N THR A 114 9.85 -7.92 -8.76
CA THR A 114 9.01 -8.02 -9.96
C THR A 114 7.58 -8.34 -9.55
N THR A 115 6.64 -7.50 -9.95
CA THR A 115 5.20 -7.71 -9.71
C THR A 115 4.58 -8.51 -10.87
N PRO A 116 3.48 -9.26 -10.63
CA PRO A 116 2.78 -10.00 -11.68
C PRO A 116 2.44 -9.16 -12.94
#